data_AF-A0A9D4P3P2-F1
#
_entry.id   AF-A0A9D4P3P2-F1
#
_cell.length_a   1.000
_cell.length_b   1.000
_cell.length_c   1.000
_cell.angle_alpha   90.00
_cell.angle_beta   90.00
_cell.angle_gamma   90.00
#
_symmetry.space_group_name_H-M   'P 1'
#
loop_
_entity.id
_entity.type
_entity.pdbx_description
1 polymer ?
#
loop_
_entity_poly.entity_id
_entity_poly.type
_entity_poly.pdbx_seq_one_letter_code
_entity_poly.pdbx_strand_id
1 'polypeptide(L)'
;MSHENSVHNVAFLCSFILGDVQKALEILIETNRLPEAAFFARSYVPSQVSRVLKLWKDNPKVKNDRSVQALADPIEYPNLFPNYQNALKTEKYFNQKKQTISACHYATIASQERNLIEEIFLPLSLLLLCKFIKYTV
;
A
#
# COMPACT_ATOMS: atom_id res chain seq x y z
N MET A 1 -29.51 6.98 7.90
CA MET A 1 -28.31 6.15 7.65
C MET A 1 -27.45 6.62 6.46
N SER A 2 -27.71 7.76 5.81
CA SER A 2 -26.84 8.29 4.73
C SER A 2 -25.61 9.07 5.23
N HIS A 3 -25.68 9.67 6.43
CA HIS A 3 -24.62 10.56 6.95
C HIS A 3 -23.37 9.84 7.51
N GLU A 4 -23.46 8.57 7.89
CA GLU A 4 -22.29 7.85 8.42
C GLU A 4 -21.30 7.52 7.30
N ASN A 5 -21.77 7.09 6.13
CA ASN A 5 -20.92 6.76 4.98
C ASN A 5 -20.06 7.95 4.50
N SER A 6 -20.58 9.18 4.58
CA SER A 6 -19.78 10.37 4.27
C SER A 6 -18.64 10.60 5.25
N VAL A 7 -18.83 10.27 6.53
CA VAL A 7 -17.78 10.41 7.55
C VAL A 7 -16.66 9.40 7.31
N HIS A 8 -16.97 8.17 6.89
CA HIS A 8 -15.97 7.15 6.59
C HIS A 8 -15.04 7.52 5.42
N ASN A 9 -15.58 8.13 4.35
CA ASN A 9 -14.77 8.59 3.22
C ASN A 9 -13.79 9.69 3.64
N VAL A 10 -14.24 10.64 4.47
CA VAL A 10 -13.38 11.70 5.01
C VAL A 10 -12.35 11.08 5.97
N ALA A 11 -12.76 10.18 6.85
CA ALA A 11 -11.85 9.50 7.78
C ALA A 11 -10.76 8.70 7.03
N PHE A 12 -11.14 7.96 6.00
CA PHE A 12 -10.21 7.25 5.12
C PHE A 12 -9.20 8.21 4.48
N LEU A 13 -9.68 9.30 3.87
CA LEU A 13 -8.83 10.27 3.20
C LEU A 13 -7.87 10.96 4.18
N CYS A 14 -8.36 11.34 5.36
CA CYS A 14 -7.53 11.92 6.42
C CYS A 14 -6.43 10.95 6.87
N SER A 15 -6.76 9.69 7.16
CA SER A 15 -5.77 8.67 7.52
C SER A 15 -4.77 8.43 6.39
N PHE A 16 -5.22 8.40 5.13
CA PHE A 16 -4.36 8.20 3.97
C PHE A 16 -3.36 9.35 3.77
N ILE A 17 -3.81 10.61 3.86
CA ILE A 17 -2.93 11.79 3.71
C ILE A 17 -1.92 11.89 4.85
N LEU A 18 -2.32 11.52 6.08
CA LEU A 18 -1.41 11.42 7.23
C LEU A 18 -0.40 10.27 7.08
N GLY A 19 -0.58 9.38 6.10
CA GLY A 19 0.26 8.21 5.88
C GLY A 19 0.00 7.08 6.87
N ASP A 20 -1.11 7.08 7.59
CA ASP A 20 -1.57 5.97 8.42
C ASP A 20 -2.37 4.98 7.58
N VAL A 21 -1.61 4.17 6.84
CA VAL A 21 -2.13 3.24 5.85
C VAL A 21 -2.87 2.08 6.50
N GLN A 22 -2.43 1.66 7.69
CA GLN A 22 -3.06 0.60 8.47
C GLN A 22 -4.46 1.02 8.89
N LYS A 23 -4.63 2.21 9.46
CA LYS A 23 -5.95 2.72 9.85
C LYS A 23 -6.86 2.94 8.64
N ALA A 24 -6.33 3.44 7.52
CA ALA A 24 -7.08 3.57 6.28
C ALA A 24 -7.60 2.21 5.77
N LEU A 25 -6.79 1.15 5.87
CA LEU A 25 -7.21 -0.21 5.50
C LEU A 25 -8.32 -0.73 6.42
N GLU A 26 -8.20 -0.56 7.73
CA GLU A 26 -9.22 -1.02 8.69
C GLU A 26 -10.58 -0.34 8.44
N ILE A 27 -10.61 0.96 8.11
CA ILE A 27 -11.86 1.67 7.74
C ILE A 27 -12.55 1.00 6.53
N LEU A 28 -11.79 0.53 5.54
CA LEU A 28 -12.35 -0.17 4.38
C LEU A 28 -12.90 -1.55 4.74
N ILE A 29 -12.26 -2.23 5.70
CA ILE A 29 -12.72 -3.54 6.21
C ILE A 29 -14.00 -3.36 7.04
N GLU A 30 -14.04 -2.38 7.95
CA GLU A 30 -15.19 -2.07 8.80
C GLU A 30 -16.42 -1.69 7.99
N THR A 31 -16.23 -0.92 6.90
CA THR A 31 -17.30 -0.56 5.97
C THR A 31 -17.69 -1.68 4.99
N ASN A 32 -17.08 -2.87 5.13
CA ASN A 32 -17.35 -4.05 4.31
C ASN A 32 -17.07 -3.84 2.81
N ARG A 33 -16.13 -2.94 2.47
CA ARG A 33 -15.67 -2.65 1.09
C ARG A 33 -14.42 -3.47 0.78
N LEU A 34 -14.53 -4.78 0.88
CA LEU A 34 -13.42 -5.73 0.79
C LEU A 34 -12.65 -5.74 -0.54
N PRO A 35 -13.29 -5.58 -1.73
CA PRO A 35 -12.55 -5.49 -2.99
C PRO A 35 -11.59 -4.30 -3.02
N GLU A 36 -12.04 -3.14 -2.52
CA GLU A 36 -11.21 -1.93 -2.44
C GLU A 36 -10.10 -2.10 -1.41
N ALA A 37 -10.40 -2.71 -0.25
CA ALA A 37 -9.41 -3.04 0.76
C ALA A 37 -8.31 -3.97 0.19
N ALA A 38 -8.67 -4.95 -0.64
CA ALA A 38 -7.72 -5.89 -1.24
C ALA A 38 -6.78 -5.19 -2.23
N PHE A 39 -7.33 -4.31 -3.09
CA PHE A 39 -6.52 -3.49 -3.99
C PHE A 39 -5.62 -2.52 -3.22
N PHE A 40 -6.15 -1.89 -2.18
CA PHE A 40 -5.40 -0.96 -1.33
C PHE A 40 -4.25 -1.64 -0.60
N ALA A 41 -4.49 -2.82 0.00
CA ALA A 41 -3.47 -3.63 0.64
C ALA A 41 -2.36 -4.01 -0.36
N ARG A 42 -2.71 -4.43 -1.58
CA ARG A 42 -1.71 -4.79 -2.60
C ARG A 42 -0.77 -3.63 -2.95
N SER A 43 -1.30 -2.40 -3.02
CA SER A 43 -0.53 -1.22 -3.44
C SER A 43 0.30 -0.61 -2.31
N TYR A 44 -0.22 -0.55 -1.09
CA TYR A 44 0.42 0.20 -0.01
C TYR A 44 0.87 -0.65 1.19
N VAL A 45 0.22 -1.79 1.47
CA VAL A 45 0.53 -2.65 2.63
C VAL A 45 0.51 -4.13 2.21
N PRO A 46 1.48 -4.57 1.38
CA PRO A 46 1.46 -5.90 0.79
C PRO A 46 1.43 -7.01 1.84
N SER A 47 1.97 -6.78 3.05
CA SER A 47 1.91 -7.70 4.18
C SER A 47 0.48 -8.10 4.61
N GLN A 48 -0.53 -7.25 4.38
CA GLN A 48 -1.91 -7.49 4.79
C GLN A 48 -2.78 -8.14 3.71
N VAL A 49 -2.26 -8.33 2.49
CA VAL A 49 -3.05 -8.82 1.33
C VAL A 49 -3.74 -10.14 1.62
N SER A 50 -3.03 -11.14 2.15
CA SER A 50 -3.65 -12.45 2.44
C SER A 50 -4.68 -12.38 3.56
N ARG A 51 -4.52 -11.50 4.55
CA ARG A 51 -5.55 -11.27 5.60
C ARG A 51 -6.84 -10.76 4.97
N VAL A 52 -6.75 -9.75 4.11
CA VAL A 52 -7.93 -9.14 3.47
C VAL A 52 -8.59 -10.09 2.49
N LEU A 53 -7.81 -10.85 1.70
CA LEU A 53 -8.35 -11.86 0.79
C LEU A 53 -9.13 -12.96 1.51
N LYS A 54 -8.64 -13.42 2.68
CA LYS A 54 -9.35 -14.38 3.53
C LYS A 54 -10.69 -13.80 4.01
N LEU A 55 -10.67 -12.59 4.57
CA LEU A 55 -11.90 -11.91 4.99
C LEU A 55 -12.90 -11.75 3.83
N TRP A 56 -12.41 -11.50 2.62
CA TRP A 56 -13.26 -11.40 1.43
C TRP A 56 -13.86 -12.75 1.01
N LYS A 57 -13.06 -13.82 0.98
CA LYS A 57 -13.52 -15.19 0.68
C LYS A 57 -14.53 -15.70 1.72
N ASP A 58 -14.35 -15.32 2.98
CA ASP A 58 -15.23 -15.73 4.09
C ASP A 58 -16.53 -14.91 4.15
N ASN A 59 -16.62 -13.81 3.40
CA ASN A 59 -17.80 -12.95 3.43
C ASN A 59 -19.02 -13.64 2.80
N PRO A 60 -20.08 -13.92 3.58
CA PRO A 60 -21.24 -14.67 3.10
C PRO A 60 -22.00 -13.96 1.98
N LYS A 61 -21.89 -12.63 1.87
CA LYS A 61 -22.58 -11.84 0.82
C LYS A 61 -22.01 -12.09 -0.58
N VAL A 62 -20.74 -12.51 -0.68
CA VAL A 62 -20.01 -12.63 -1.96
C VAL A 62 -19.46 -14.05 -2.16
N LYS A 63 -19.72 -14.98 -1.23
CA LYS A 63 -19.18 -16.35 -1.23
C LYS A 63 -19.56 -17.18 -2.46
N ASN A 64 -20.73 -16.93 -3.04
CA ASN A 64 -21.20 -17.59 -4.26
C ASN A 64 -20.68 -16.94 -5.55
N ASP A 65 -19.93 -15.84 -5.45
CA ASP A 65 -19.36 -15.20 -6.61
C ASP A 65 -18.08 -15.95 -7.05
N ARG A 66 -18.11 -16.43 -8.29
CA ARG A 66 -16.96 -17.09 -8.92
C ARG A 66 -15.75 -16.17 -9.00
N SER A 67 -15.97 -14.85 -9.06
CA SER A 67 -14.90 -13.87 -9.12
C SER A 67 -14.01 -13.91 -7.88
N VAL A 68 -14.59 -14.11 -6.68
CA VAL A 68 -13.86 -14.16 -5.41
C VAL A 68 -13.10 -15.48 -5.26
N GLN A 69 -13.68 -16.58 -5.73
CA GLN A 69 -13.04 -17.90 -5.70
C GLN A 69 -11.83 -17.99 -6.64
N ALA A 70 -11.85 -17.24 -7.75
CA ALA A 70 -10.73 -17.16 -8.68
C ALA A 70 -9.53 -16.35 -8.15
N LEU A 71 -9.66 -15.66 -7.02
CA LEU A 71 -8.58 -14.86 -6.45
C LEU A 71 -7.51 -15.76 -5.82
N ALA A 72 -6.30 -15.71 -6.39
CA ALA A 72 -5.14 -16.42 -5.87
C ALA A 72 -4.47 -15.66 -4.73
N ASP A 73 -4.16 -16.36 -3.65
CA ASP A 73 -3.39 -15.81 -2.53
C ASP A 73 -1.90 -15.79 -2.88
N PRO A 74 -1.19 -14.65 -2.67
CA PRO A 74 0.23 -14.54 -3.02
C PRO A 74 1.15 -15.37 -2.13
N ILE A 75 0.66 -15.83 -0.98
CA ILE A 75 1.37 -16.75 -0.08
C ILE A 75 1.21 -18.21 -0.54
N GLU A 76 0.03 -18.58 -1.00
CA GLU A 76 -0.28 -19.96 -1.44
C GLU A 76 0.31 -20.25 -2.82
N TYR A 77 0.29 -19.25 -3.72
CA TYR A 77 0.77 -19.37 -5.10
C TYR A 77 1.87 -18.36 -5.42
N PRO A 78 3.06 -18.44 -4.78
CA PRO A 78 4.12 -17.45 -4.95
C PRO A 78 4.62 -17.34 -6.40
N ASN A 79 4.51 -18.42 -7.19
CA ASN A 79 4.92 -18.46 -8.59
C ASN A 79 4.10 -17.50 -9.49
N LEU A 80 2.87 -17.19 -9.10
CA LEU A 80 2.03 -16.22 -9.83
C LEU A 80 2.42 -14.76 -9.55
N PHE A 81 3.22 -14.53 -8.50
CA PHE A 81 3.54 -13.19 -8.00
C PHE A 81 5.05 -12.98 -7.76
N PRO A 82 5.88 -12.97 -8.82
CA PRO A 82 7.33 -12.89 -8.69
C PRO A 82 7.83 -11.64 -7.93
N ASN A 83 7.14 -10.50 -8.09
CA ASN A 83 7.53 -9.23 -7.46
C ASN A 83 7.01 -9.05 -6.02
N TYR A 84 6.19 -9.98 -5.51
CA TYR A 84 5.55 -9.81 -4.19
C TYR A 84 6.57 -9.82 -3.03
N GLN A 85 7.60 -10.66 -3.12
CA GLN A 85 8.66 -10.67 -2.11
C GLN A 85 9.45 -9.36 -2.08
N ASN A 86 9.68 -8.74 -3.23
CA ASN A 86 10.32 -7.43 -3.33
C ASN A 86 9.45 -6.35 -2.69
N ALA A 87 8.13 -6.40 -2.91
CA ALA A 87 7.19 -5.49 -2.28
C ALA A 87 7.21 -5.60 -0.74
N LEU A 88 7.25 -6.83 -0.18
CA LEU A 88 7.35 -7.05 1.27
C LEU A 88 8.65 -6.50 1.87
N LYS A 89 9.79 -6.69 1.18
CA LYS A 89 11.07 -6.10 1.60
C LYS A 89 11.00 -4.58 1.56
N THR A 90 10.36 -4.04 0.51
CA THR A 90 10.18 -2.60 0.31
C THR A 90 9.32 -1.96 1.39
N GLU A 91 8.21 -2.59 1.75
CA GLU A 91 7.36 -2.16 2.86
C GLU A 91 8.15 -2.10 4.18
N LYS A 92 8.93 -3.15 4.50
CA LYS A 92 9.75 -3.19 5.72
C LYS A 92 10.79 -2.07 5.76
N TYR A 93 11.50 -1.86 4.66
CA TYR A 93 12.50 -0.79 4.55
C TYR A 93 11.85 0.60 4.67
N PHE A 94 10.71 0.82 4.00
CA PHE A 94 9.98 2.08 4.08
C PHE A 94 9.50 2.37 5.51
N ASN A 95 8.96 1.38 6.21
CA ASN A 95 8.50 1.53 7.59
C ASN A 95 9.65 1.88 8.56
N GLN A 96 10.86 1.36 8.32
CA GLN A 96 12.04 1.72 9.12
C GLN A 96 12.52 3.16 8.88
N LYS A 97 12.41 3.65 7.64
CA LYS A 97 12.87 4.99 7.24
C LYS A 97 11.77 6.05 7.26
N LYS A 98 10.55 5.69 7.63
CA LYS A 98 9.42 6.61 7.71
C LYS A 98 9.71 7.66 8.76
N GLN A 99 9.83 8.92 8.34
CA GLN A 99 10.00 10.08 9.22
C GLN A 99 8.77 10.97 9.08
N THR A 100 8.23 11.40 10.22
CA THR A 100 7.21 12.44 10.26
C THR A 100 7.92 13.79 10.25
N ILE A 101 7.66 14.60 9.22
CA ILE A 101 8.22 15.94 9.13
C ILE A 101 7.11 16.91 9.53
N SER A 102 7.43 17.86 10.41
CA SER A 102 6.45 18.89 10.80
C SER A 102 6.04 19.71 9.58
N ALA A 103 4.76 20.09 9.51
CA ALA A 103 4.20 20.83 8.40
C ALA A 103 4.93 22.16 8.14
N CYS A 104 5.48 22.81 9.17
CA CYS A 104 6.25 24.05 9.03
C CYS A 104 7.51 23.90 8.17
N HIS A 105 8.10 22.70 8.11
CA HIS A 105 9.30 22.43 7.33
C HIS A 105 9.02 22.00 5.89
N TYR A 106 7.74 21.89 5.49
CA TYR A 106 7.36 21.36 4.18
C TYR A 106 7.94 22.17 3.02
N ALA A 107 7.98 23.51 3.14
CA ALA A 107 8.53 24.39 2.10
C ALA A 107 10.04 24.19 1.84
N THR A 108 10.76 23.60 2.80
CA THR A 108 12.21 23.32 2.69
C THR A 108 12.48 21.94 2.08
N ILE A 109 11.48 21.08 1.97
CA ILE A 109 11.62 19.73 1.42
C ILE A 109 11.53 19.84 -0.10
N ALA A 110 12.61 19.52 -0.80
CA ALA A 110 12.56 19.34 -2.25
C ALA A 110 11.65 18.15 -2.59
N SER A 111 10.84 18.29 -3.65
CA SER A 111 10.05 17.17 -4.19
C SER A 111 11.02 16.07 -4.63
N GLN A 112 11.13 15.01 -3.83
CA GLN A 112 11.94 13.86 -4.18
C GLN A 112 11.06 12.82 -4.86
N GLU A 113 11.24 12.65 -6.17
CA GLU A 113 10.78 11.44 -6.85
C GLU A 113 11.57 10.26 -6.28
N ARG A 114 10.92 9.48 -5.41
CA ARG A 114 11.52 8.32 -4.74
C ARG A 114 10.97 7.04 -5.32
N ASN A 115 11.88 6.18 -5.76
CA ASN A 115 11.58 4.81 -6.17
C ASN A 115 12.08 3.86 -5.09
N LEU A 116 11.18 3.48 -4.17
CA LEU A 116 11.54 2.66 -3.00
C LEU A 116 12.13 1.29 -3.40
N ILE A 117 11.69 0.73 -4.52
CA ILE A 117 12.22 -0.53 -5.04
C ILE A 117 13.69 -0.33 -5.46
N GLU A 118 13.99 0.68 -6.27
CA GLU A 118 15.37 0.97 -6.72
C GLU A 118 16.30 1.28 -5.55
N GLU A 119 15.82 2.00 -4.53
CA GLU A 119 16.60 2.33 -3.32
C GLU A 119 17.09 1.12 -2.52
N ILE A 120 16.40 0.00 -2.64
CA ILE A 120 16.76 -1.24 -1.94
C ILE A 120 17.71 -2.09 -2.77
N PHE A 121 17.52 -2.10 -4.09
CA PHE A 121 18.24 -3.01 -4.99
C PHE A 121 19.46 -2.37 -5.66
N LEU A 122 19.57 -1.04 -5.68
CA LEU A 122 20.75 -0.33 -6.19
C LEU A 122 21.63 0.15 -5.02
N PRO A 123 22.96 -0.08 -5.07
CA PRO A 123 23.86 0.54 -4.10
C PRO A 123 23.77 2.06 -4.23
N LEU A 124 23.79 2.77 -3.09
CA LEU A 124 23.67 4.24 -3.01
C LEU A 124 24.59 4.98 -3.99
N SER A 125 25.76 4.42 -4.29
CA SER A 125 26.72 4.95 -5.27
C SER A 125 26.21 4.95 -6.72
N LEU A 126 25.48 3.92 -7.15
CA LEU A 126 24.88 3.85 -8.49
C LEU A 126 23.65 4.75 -8.60
N LEU A 127 22.88 4.87 -7.52
CA LEU A 127 21.65 5.67 -7.50
C LEU A 127 21.93 7.17 -7.67
N LEU A 128 23.03 7.65 -7.08
CA LEU A 128 23.54 9.01 -7.29
C LEU A 128 24.02 9.23 -8.72
N LEU A 129 24.70 8.26 -9.34
CA LEU A 129 25.12 8.32 -10.74
C LEU A 129 23.92 8.33 -11.71
N CYS A 130 22.94 7.46 -11.51
CA CYS A 130 21.72 7.44 -12.33
C CYS A 130 20.90 8.73 -12.20
N LYS A 131 20.85 9.33 -11.00
CA LYS A 131 20.24 10.66 -10.81
C LYS A 131 21.06 11.76 -11.48
N PHE A 132 22.39 11.74 -11.38
CA PHE A 132 23.25 12.71 -12.08
C PHE A 132 23.03 12.68 -13.59
N ILE A 133 22.99 11.50 -14.20
CA ILE A 133 22.80 11.33 -15.65
C ILE A 133 21.42 11.84 -16.12
N LYS A 134 20.37 11.69 -15.31
CA LYS A 134 19.01 12.20 -15.63
C LYS A 134 18.87 13.73 -15.53
N TYR A 135 19.79 14.41 -14.84
CA TYR A 135 19.77 15.88 -14.68
C TYR A 135 20.80 16.60 -15.56
N THR A 136 21.65 15.88 -16.31
CA THR A 136 22.68 16.45 -17.19
C THR A 136 22.43 16.25 -18.69
N VAL A 137 21.25 15.76 -19.09
CA VAL A 137 20.76 15.72 -20.48
C VAL A 137 19.34 16.26 -20.49
#